data_AF-A0A367A4Z8-F1
#
_entry.id   AF-A0A367A4Z8-F1
#
_cell.length_a   1.000
_cell.length_b   1.000
_cell.length_c   1.000
_cell.angle_alpha   90.00
_cell.angle_beta   90.00
_cell.angle_gamma   90.00
#
_symmetry.space_group_name_H-M   'P 1'
#
loop_
_entity.id
_entity.type
_entity.pdbx_description
1 polymer ?
#
loop_
_entity_poly.entity_id
_entity_poly.type
_entity_poly.pdbx_seq_one_letter_code
_entity_poly.pdbx_strand_id
1 'polypeptide(L)'
;MPAATRGAQRRDPRWWTPERLPPALAECRSGPAPGETVGLLDLDLAPIAGATRVVRQYHRTPLYVLRPIHLDAARPGMAFLYLQQHGDGLVQGDRYRIDVHVAAGGEAHLTTQAATKIYRMPGGYATQLVNLTAEAGSLLEYLPDPVIPFRGSRFYGATTVTADPTATVLLAETLLPGRLAAGECHDYDFFCAATRIRRPDGRQVAVDTLAFGAADGPAQSPARLGRHLVHAAFYALADGGTLDGLDRSLLAALAECPEVLTGVGLLPYDAGLVVRILGPSSLPVRSALHTAWDTARRHLTGAPAPDLRKG
;
A
#
# COMPACT_ATOMS: atom_id res chain seq x y z
N MET A 1 -20.59 24.75 5.77
CA MET A 1 -19.81 25.22 4.61
C MET A 1 -19.99 24.22 3.48
N PRO A 2 -20.17 24.65 2.22
CA PRO A 2 -20.20 23.70 1.10
C PRO A 2 -18.87 22.93 1.07
N ALA A 3 -18.92 21.60 0.88
CA ALA A 3 -17.71 20.82 0.69
C ALA A 3 -16.96 21.36 -0.54
N ALA A 4 -15.65 21.60 -0.40
CA ALA A 4 -14.83 22.05 -1.52
C ALA A 4 -14.93 21.03 -2.66
N THR A 5 -15.08 21.49 -3.91
CA THR A 5 -15.08 20.58 -5.07
C THR A 5 -13.74 19.84 -5.14
N ARG A 6 -13.72 18.60 -5.62
CA ARG A 6 -12.44 17.86 -5.82
C ARG A 6 -11.43 18.65 -6.67
N GLY A 7 -11.90 19.47 -7.61
CA GLY A 7 -11.05 20.37 -8.39
C GLY A 7 -10.35 21.43 -7.56
N ALA A 8 -11.05 22.03 -6.58
CA ALA A 8 -10.45 22.98 -5.63
C ALA A 8 -9.48 22.27 -4.67
N GLN A 9 -9.83 21.09 -4.18
CA GLN A 9 -8.96 20.27 -3.32
C GLN A 9 -7.63 19.94 -3.98
N ARG A 10 -7.64 19.54 -5.26
CA ARG A 10 -6.42 19.21 -6.03
C ARG A 10 -5.44 20.38 -6.19
N ARG A 11 -5.91 21.62 -6.03
CA ARG A 11 -5.08 22.83 -6.08
C ARG A 11 -4.61 23.29 -4.70
N ASP A 12 -5.21 22.78 -3.63
CA ASP A 12 -4.88 23.13 -2.25
C ASP A 12 -3.71 22.27 -1.75
N PRO A 13 -2.55 22.86 -1.39
CA PRO A 13 -1.42 22.12 -0.85
C PRO A 13 -1.75 21.26 0.37
N ARG A 14 -2.74 21.68 1.18
CA ARG A 14 -3.18 20.93 2.36
C ARG A 14 -3.78 19.57 2.02
N TRP A 15 -4.25 19.39 0.78
CA TRP A 15 -4.88 18.14 0.36
C TRP A 15 -3.87 17.02 0.09
N TRP A 16 -2.70 17.35 -0.45
CA TRP A 16 -1.63 16.38 -0.75
C TRP A 16 -0.47 16.43 0.25
N THR A 17 -0.50 17.36 1.22
CA THR A 17 0.45 17.39 2.32
C THR A 17 -0.09 16.58 3.49
N PRO A 18 0.71 15.69 4.13
CA PRO A 18 0.28 15.00 5.33
C PRO A 18 -0.15 15.97 6.43
N GLU A 19 -1.31 15.72 7.05
CA GLU A 19 -1.79 16.52 8.20
C GLU A 19 -0.87 16.41 9.42
N ARG A 20 -0.23 15.25 9.59
CA ARG A 20 0.73 14.97 10.67
C ARG A 20 1.96 14.29 10.08
N LEU A 21 3.12 14.88 10.35
CA LEU A 21 4.41 14.30 10.05
C LEU A 21 4.99 13.63 11.30
N PRO A 22 5.75 12.53 11.15
CA PRO A 22 6.56 12.00 12.24
C PRO A 22 7.50 13.08 12.77
N PRO A 23 7.76 13.12 14.10
CA PRO A 23 8.69 14.11 14.69
C PRO A 23 10.06 14.15 14.02
N ALA A 24 10.58 12.99 13.58
CA ALA A 24 11.84 12.88 12.85
C ALA A 24 11.92 13.68 11.53
N LEU A 25 10.78 14.05 10.96
CA LEU A 25 10.70 14.89 9.75
C LEU A 25 10.33 16.34 10.03
N ALA A 26 9.98 16.70 11.28
CA ALA A 26 9.52 18.04 11.63
C ALA A 26 10.62 19.10 11.46
N GLU A 27 11.88 18.72 11.68
CA GLU A 27 13.05 19.60 11.54
C GLU A 27 13.64 19.60 10.12
N CYS A 28 13.16 18.73 9.24
CA CYS A 28 13.60 18.70 7.85
C CYS A 28 13.08 19.94 7.12
N ARG A 29 13.83 20.42 6.12
CA ARG A 29 13.37 21.53 5.28
C ARG A 29 12.05 21.15 4.62
N SER A 30 10.99 21.90 4.95
CA SER A 30 9.68 21.76 4.34
C SER A 30 9.57 22.68 3.12
N GLY A 31 9.43 22.10 1.93
CA GLY A 31 9.02 22.79 0.70
C GLY A 31 10.15 23.13 -0.30
N PRO A 32 9.74 23.72 -1.45
CA PRO A 32 10.56 24.29 -2.51
C PRO A 32 11.99 23.84 -2.82
N ALA A 33 12.36 22.58 -3.05
CA ALA A 33 13.60 22.30 -3.79
C ALA A 33 13.39 22.43 -5.31
N PRO A 34 14.40 22.85 -6.11
CA PRO A 34 14.30 22.77 -7.57
C PRO A 34 14.03 21.32 -8.02
N GLY A 35 12.94 21.09 -8.75
CA GLY A 35 12.54 19.75 -9.23
C GLY A 35 11.42 19.06 -8.46
N GLU A 36 10.82 19.72 -7.46
CA GLU A 36 9.65 19.17 -6.75
C GLU A 36 8.47 18.87 -7.65
N THR A 37 7.95 17.64 -7.57
CA THR A 37 6.77 17.24 -8.32
C THR A 37 5.62 16.86 -7.40
N VAL A 38 4.48 17.52 -7.61
CA VAL A 38 3.19 17.10 -7.04
C VAL A 38 2.51 16.17 -8.02
N GLY A 39 2.55 14.88 -7.70
CA GLY A 39 1.91 13.81 -8.45
C GLY A 39 0.56 13.48 -7.87
N LEU A 40 -0.49 13.52 -8.69
CA LEU A 40 -1.85 13.25 -8.23
C LEU A 40 -2.47 12.15 -9.10
N LEU A 41 -3.18 11.21 -8.50
CA LEU A 41 -4.03 10.25 -9.17
C LEU A 41 -5.34 10.16 -8.38
N ASP A 42 -6.47 10.36 -9.04
CA ASP A 42 -7.80 10.35 -8.41
C ASP A 42 -8.77 9.61 -9.33
N LEU A 43 -9.20 8.43 -8.86
CA LEU A 43 -9.98 7.45 -9.61
C LEU A 43 -11.28 7.12 -8.88
N ASP A 44 -12.39 7.18 -9.60
CA ASP A 44 -13.63 6.53 -9.19
C ASP A 44 -13.90 5.34 -10.11
N LEU A 45 -14.15 4.18 -9.50
CA LEU A 45 -14.49 2.93 -10.17
C LEU A 45 -15.89 2.51 -9.76
N ALA A 46 -16.70 2.07 -10.71
CA ALA A 46 -18.06 1.60 -10.45
C ALA A 46 -18.44 0.42 -11.35
N PRO A 47 -19.29 -0.50 -10.88
CA PRO A 47 -19.82 -1.57 -11.71
C PRO A 47 -20.80 -1.00 -12.75
N ILE A 48 -20.54 -1.28 -14.04
CA ILE A 48 -21.38 -0.89 -15.17
C ILE A 48 -21.56 -2.11 -16.06
N ALA A 49 -22.81 -2.56 -16.23
CA ALA A 49 -23.17 -3.69 -17.08
C ALA A 49 -22.34 -4.96 -16.79
N GLY A 50 -22.20 -5.31 -15.50
CA GLY A 50 -21.52 -6.53 -15.06
C GLY A 50 -19.99 -6.45 -14.96
N ALA A 51 -19.38 -5.29 -15.23
CA ALA A 51 -17.94 -5.09 -15.06
C ALA A 51 -17.61 -3.74 -14.43
N THR A 52 -16.59 -3.72 -13.59
CA THR A 52 -16.07 -2.48 -12.99
C THR A 52 -15.33 -1.66 -14.03
N ARG A 53 -15.65 -0.37 -14.10
CA ARG A 53 -15.06 0.59 -15.04
C ARG A 53 -14.60 1.84 -14.30
N VAL A 54 -13.59 2.50 -14.84
CA VAL A 54 -13.18 3.84 -14.38
C VAL A 54 -14.23 4.84 -14.89
N VAL A 55 -15.01 5.40 -13.97
CA VAL A 55 -16.07 6.39 -14.27
C VAL A 55 -15.59 7.82 -14.08
N ARG A 56 -14.51 8.00 -13.32
CA ARG A 56 -13.81 9.28 -13.18
C ARG A 56 -12.31 9.03 -13.12
N GLN A 57 -11.56 9.83 -13.86
CA GLN A 57 -10.11 9.82 -13.82
C GLN A 57 -9.58 11.25 -13.82
N TYR A 58 -8.68 11.54 -12.89
CA TYR A 58 -7.81 12.70 -12.93
C TYR A 58 -6.41 12.26 -12.59
N HIS A 59 -5.43 12.81 -13.30
CA HIS A 59 -4.03 12.61 -12.97
C HIS A 59 -3.24 13.90 -13.17
N ARG A 60 -2.14 14.01 -12.43
CA ARG A 60 -1.10 15.02 -12.58
C ARG A 60 0.23 14.30 -12.53
N THR A 61 1.06 14.52 -13.55
CA THR A 61 2.41 13.98 -13.68
C THR A 61 3.17 14.12 -12.35
N PRO A 62 3.87 13.06 -11.91
CA PRO A 62 4.27 11.91 -12.70
C PRO A 62 3.34 10.71 -12.60
N LEU A 63 2.24 10.80 -11.86
CA LEU A 63 1.32 9.67 -11.69
C LEU A 63 0.35 9.58 -12.86
N TYR A 64 0.09 8.35 -13.30
CA TYR A 64 -0.95 8.03 -14.27
C TYR A 64 -1.34 6.56 -14.15
N VAL A 65 -2.41 6.19 -14.85
CA VAL A 65 -2.91 4.81 -14.90
C VAL A 65 -3.23 4.45 -16.34
N LEU A 66 -2.97 3.20 -16.71
CA LEU A 66 -3.41 2.66 -17.99
C LEU A 66 -4.91 2.36 -17.97
N ARG A 67 -5.45 2.06 -19.16
CA ARG A 67 -6.81 1.54 -19.25
C ARG A 67 -6.93 0.27 -18.39
N PRO A 68 -8.04 0.10 -17.65
CA PRO A 68 -8.29 -1.14 -16.93
C PRO A 68 -8.29 -2.33 -17.88
N ILE A 69 -7.76 -3.44 -17.42
CA ILE A 69 -7.86 -4.74 -18.10
C ILE A 69 -8.67 -5.70 -17.22
N HIS A 70 -9.35 -6.66 -17.84
CA HIS A 70 -10.17 -7.66 -17.17
C HIS A 70 -9.53 -9.02 -17.44
N LEU A 71 -8.57 -9.40 -16.60
CA LEU A 71 -7.70 -10.56 -16.85
C LEU A 71 -8.06 -11.81 -16.03
N ASP A 72 -8.86 -11.64 -14.97
CA ASP A 72 -9.23 -12.74 -14.08
C ASP A 72 -10.42 -13.53 -14.64
N ALA A 73 -10.17 -14.76 -15.07
CA ALA A 73 -11.20 -15.66 -15.56
C ALA A 73 -12.22 -16.08 -14.49
N ALA A 74 -11.81 -16.13 -13.21
CA ALA A 74 -12.72 -16.43 -12.10
C ALA A 74 -13.60 -15.24 -11.75
N ARG A 75 -13.15 -14.01 -12.02
CA ARG A 75 -13.89 -12.75 -11.78
C ARG A 75 -13.81 -11.81 -13.00
N PRO A 76 -14.50 -12.12 -14.11
CA PRO A 76 -14.37 -11.39 -15.38
C PRO A 76 -14.81 -9.92 -15.31
N GLY A 77 -15.58 -9.54 -14.30
CA GLY A 77 -16.00 -8.16 -14.05
C GLY A 77 -14.98 -7.30 -13.31
N MET A 78 -13.91 -7.89 -12.76
CA MET A 78 -12.92 -7.18 -11.94
C MET A 78 -11.97 -6.34 -12.79
N ALA A 79 -11.78 -5.07 -12.42
CA ALA A 79 -10.89 -4.16 -13.12
C ALA A 79 -9.45 -4.25 -12.57
N PHE A 80 -8.48 -4.56 -13.41
CA PHE A 80 -7.06 -4.53 -13.06
C PHE A 80 -6.42 -3.24 -13.56
N LEU A 81 -5.83 -2.49 -12.63
CA LEU A 81 -5.17 -1.22 -12.91
C LEU A 81 -3.71 -1.27 -12.48
N TYR A 82 -2.83 -0.93 -13.43
CA TYR A 82 -1.41 -0.81 -13.21
C TYR A 82 -1.07 0.67 -13.04
N LEU A 83 -0.83 1.07 -11.80
CA LEU A 83 -0.42 2.41 -11.43
C LEU A 83 1.01 2.65 -11.90
N GLN A 84 1.22 3.75 -12.60
CA GLN A 84 2.52 4.12 -13.13
C GLN A 84 2.97 5.47 -12.60
N GLN A 85 4.29 5.58 -12.52
CA GLN A 85 4.99 6.81 -12.18
C GLN A 85 6.02 7.06 -13.27
N HIS A 86 5.96 8.23 -13.89
CA HIS A 86 7.03 8.72 -14.76
C HIS A 86 8.25 9.12 -13.92
N GLY A 87 9.44 8.70 -14.36
CA GLY A 87 10.69 8.84 -13.61
C GLY A 87 11.00 7.61 -12.76
N ASP A 88 12.20 7.58 -12.18
CA ASP A 88 12.72 6.36 -11.55
C ASP A 88 12.31 6.17 -10.08
N GLY A 89 11.69 7.15 -9.44
CA GLY A 89 11.38 7.11 -8.01
C GLY A 89 11.06 8.47 -7.43
N LEU A 90 10.97 8.56 -6.10
CA LEU A 90 10.74 9.81 -5.38
C LEU A 90 12.08 10.48 -5.03
N VAL A 91 12.16 11.79 -5.28
CA VAL A 91 13.27 12.65 -4.88
C VAL A 91 12.84 13.63 -3.80
N GLN A 92 13.79 14.39 -3.28
CA GLN A 92 13.53 15.38 -2.24
C GLN A 92 12.39 16.32 -2.62
N GLY A 93 11.40 16.46 -1.74
CA GLY A 93 10.29 17.39 -1.90
C GLY A 93 9.12 16.87 -2.74
N ASP A 94 9.21 15.68 -3.33
CA ASP A 94 8.06 15.08 -4.03
C ASP A 94 6.88 14.83 -3.09
N ARG A 95 5.68 15.06 -3.62
CA ARG A 95 4.40 14.93 -2.90
C ARG A 95 3.40 14.18 -3.76
N TYR A 96 3.25 12.89 -3.49
CA TYR A 96 2.34 12.03 -4.24
C TYR A 96 1.07 11.76 -3.45
N ARG A 97 -0.07 11.83 -4.15
CA ARG A 97 -1.37 11.45 -3.62
C ARG A 97 -2.12 10.58 -4.62
N ILE A 98 -2.53 9.41 -4.17
CA ILE A 98 -3.32 8.44 -4.92
C ILE A 98 -4.64 8.26 -4.17
N ASP A 99 -5.74 8.66 -4.79
CA ASP A 99 -7.09 8.45 -4.29
C ASP A 99 -7.80 7.46 -5.20
N VAL A 100 -8.31 6.38 -4.62
CA VAL A 100 -9.04 5.33 -5.33
C VAL A 100 -10.32 5.07 -4.59
N HIS A 101 -11.43 5.22 -5.29
CA HIS A 101 -12.76 4.98 -4.78
C HIS A 101 -13.42 3.86 -5.58
N VAL A 102 -13.71 2.74 -4.93
CA VAL A 102 -14.49 1.65 -5.50
C VAL A 102 -15.91 1.73 -4.96
N ALA A 103 -16.84 2.06 -5.84
CA ALA A 103 -18.26 2.17 -5.51
C ALA A 103 -18.86 0.81 -5.12
N ALA A 104 -20.05 0.84 -4.51
CA ALA A 104 -20.72 -0.35 -4.00
C ALA A 104 -20.81 -1.47 -5.05
N GLY A 105 -20.44 -2.69 -4.64
CA GLY A 105 -20.38 -3.88 -5.51
C GLY A 105 -19.31 -3.83 -6.62
N GLY A 106 -18.46 -2.79 -6.66
CA GLY A 106 -17.33 -2.72 -7.58
C GLY A 106 -16.20 -3.65 -7.16
N GLU A 107 -15.44 -4.12 -8.15
CA GLU A 107 -14.29 -5.01 -7.94
C GLU A 107 -13.07 -4.48 -8.69
N ALA A 108 -12.00 -4.19 -7.96
CA ALA A 108 -10.77 -3.63 -8.53
C ALA A 108 -9.50 -4.22 -7.90
N HIS A 109 -8.53 -4.54 -8.74
CA HIS A 109 -7.17 -4.88 -8.36
C HIS A 109 -6.24 -3.77 -8.83
N LEU A 110 -5.46 -3.22 -7.91
CA LEU A 110 -4.50 -2.17 -8.18
C LEU A 110 -3.10 -2.63 -7.77
N THR A 111 -2.16 -2.48 -8.67
CA THR A 111 -0.74 -2.76 -8.45
C THR A 111 0.10 -1.71 -9.15
N THR A 112 1.38 -1.57 -8.81
CA THR A 112 2.29 -0.67 -9.55
C THR A 112 2.91 -1.42 -10.73
N GLN A 113 3.83 -0.84 -11.50
CA GLN A 113 4.57 -1.60 -12.53
C GLN A 113 6.01 -1.91 -12.17
N ALA A 114 6.55 -1.21 -11.17
CA ALA A 114 7.92 -1.34 -10.76
C ALA A 114 8.04 -0.95 -9.29
N ALA A 115 9.10 -1.43 -8.67
CA ALA A 115 9.46 -1.05 -7.32
C ALA A 115 9.63 0.48 -7.20
N THR A 116 9.11 1.05 -6.11
CA THR A 116 9.22 2.48 -5.84
C THR A 116 10.57 2.78 -5.22
N LYS A 117 11.49 3.41 -5.97
CA LYS A 117 12.79 3.83 -5.44
C LYS A 117 12.64 5.15 -4.69
N ILE A 118 13.27 5.29 -3.52
CA ILE A 118 13.34 6.56 -2.79
C ILE A 118 14.80 7.04 -2.80
N TYR A 119 15.06 8.15 -3.47
CA TYR A 119 16.41 8.68 -3.66
C TYR A 119 16.93 9.44 -2.43
N ARG A 120 18.24 9.64 -2.41
CA ARG A 120 18.95 10.45 -1.40
C ARG A 120 18.40 11.87 -1.32
N MET A 121 18.31 12.42 -0.11
CA MET A 121 17.75 13.77 0.13
C MET A 121 18.71 14.62 0.98
N PRO A 122 19.36 15.64 0.40
CA PRO A 122 20.32 16.48 1.12
C PRO A 122 19.77 17.17 2.39
N GLY A 123 18.48 17.50 2.46
CA GLY A 123 17.91 18.13 3.66
C GLY A 123 16.39 18.08 3.83
N GLY A 124 15.64 17.70 2.78
CA GLY A 124 14.19 17.54 2.85
C GLY A 124 13.77 16.07 2.95
N TYR A 125 12.49 15.83 2.63
CA TYR A 125 11.85 14.51 2.59
C TYR A 125 10.86 14.41 1.42
N ALA A 126 10.47 13.19 1.05
CA ALA A 126 9.37 12.94 0.11
C ALA A 126 8.19 12.28 0.83
N THR A 127 6.98 12.44 0.26
CA THR A 127 5.77 11.81 0.80
C THR A 127 4.93 11.14 -0.26
N GLN A 128 4.28 10.04 0.14
CA GLN A 128 3.25 9.40 -0.66
C GLN A 128 2.02 9.11 0.21
N LEU A 129 0.87 9.59 -0.22
CA LEU A 129 -0.42 9.35 0.41
C LEU A 129 -1.25 8.46 -0.50
N VAL A 130 -1.69 7.32 -0.01
CA VAL A 130 -2.62 6.43 -0.71
C VAL A 130 -3.91 6.40 0.09
N ASN A 131 -5.04 6.78 -0.51
CA ASN A 131 -6.35 6.73 0.12
C ASN A 131 -7.24 5.81 -0.70
N LEU A 132 -7.68 4.74 -0.06
CA LEU A 132 -8.47 3.68 -0.64
C LEU A 132 -9.86 3.71 0.01
N THR A 133 -10.90 3.87 -0.79
CA THR A 133 -12.29 3.81 -0.32
C THR A 133 -12.98 2.63 -0.96
N ALA A 134 -13.50 1.73 -0.12
CA ALA A 134 -14.23 0.54 -0.52
C ALA A 134 -15.66 0.63 0.06
N GLU A 135 -16.64 0.89 -0.81
CA GLU A 135 -18.05 0.95 -0.43
C GLU A 135 -18.66 -0.46 -0.24
N ALA A 136 -19.91 -0.51 0.20
CA ALA A 136 -20.61 -1.74 0.56
C ALA A 136 -20.50 -2.83 -0.52
N GLY A 137 -20.17 -4.06 -0.10
CA GLY A 137 -20.03 -5.23 -0.95
C GLY A 137 -18.95 -5.14 -2.05
N SER A 138 -18.08 -4.12 -2.03
CA SER A 138 -16.98 -4.01 -3.00
C SER A 138 -15.81 -4.94 -2.65
N LEU A 139 -15.03 -5.32 -3.67
CA LEU A 139 -13.73 -5.97 -3.53
C LEU A 139 -12.63 -5.00 -4.01
N LEU A 140 -11.74 -4.62 -3.10
CA LEU A 140 -10.61 -3.75 -3.41
C LEU A 140 -9.29 -4.42 -3.02
N GLU A 141 -8.48 -4.74 -4.02
CA GLU A 141 -7.14 -5.25 -3.83
C GLU A 141 -6.11 -4.16 -4.16
N TYR A 142 -5.21 -3.82 -3.23
CA TYR A 142 -4.07 -2.94 -3.47
C TYR A 142 -2.76 -3.65 -3.10
N LEU A 143 -2.07 -4.18 -4.11
CA LEU A 143 -0.85 -4.97 -3.97
C LEU A 143 0.27 -4.33 -4.82
N PRO A 144 0.83 -3.18 -4.40
CA PRO A 144 1.94 -2.54 -5.09
C PRO A 144 3.23 -3.38 -5.04
N ASP A 145 4.15 -3.08 -5.96
CA ASP A 145 5.52 -3.59 -5.94
C ASP A 145 6.31 -2.97 -4.75
N PRO A 146 7.45 -3.57 -4.35
CA PRO A 146 8.18 -3.13 -3.16
C PRO A 146 8.71 -1.69 -3.20
N VAL A 147 8.91 -1.11 -2.02
CA VAL A 147 9.62 0.17 -1.84
C VAL A 147 11.10 -0.09 -1.55
N ILE A 148 11.98 0.68 -2.21
CA ILE A 148 13.45 0.58 -2.10
C ILE A 148 14.03 1.92 -1.66
N PRO A 149 14.21 2.15 -0.35
CA PRO A 149 14.86 3.36 0.13
C PRO A 149 16.38 3.31 -0.08
N PHE A 150 16.93 4.33 -0.72
CA PHE A 150 18.37 4.45 -0.96
C PHE A 150 19.07 5.13 0.21
N ARG A 151 20.41 5.03 0.23
CA ARG A 151 21.24 5.71 1.23
C ARG A 151 20.89 7.21 1.37
N GLY A 152 20.73 7.68 2.60
CA GLY A 152 20.42 9.08 2.89
C GLY A 152 19.04 9.57 2.40
N SER A 153 18.09 8.66 2.17
CA SER A 153 16.70 9.03 1.86
C SER A 153 15.88 9.32 3.13
N ARG A 154 14.87 10.20 3.00
CA ARG A 154 13.90 10.51 4.06
C ARG A 154 12.48 10.43 3.52
N PHE A 155 11.68 9.47 3.98
CA PHE A 155 10.36 9.20 3.41
C PHE A 155 9.26 9.02 4.46
N TYR A 156 8.10 9.58 4.15
CA TYR A 156 6.85 9.29 4.86
C TYR A 156 5.75 8.86 3.88
N GLY A 157 5.38 7.59 3.98
CA GLY A 157 4.23 6.99 3.30
C GLY A 157 3.06 6.83 4.27
N ALA A 158 1.85 7.08 3.79
CA ALA A 158 0.64 6.72 4.52
C ALA A 158 -0.43 6.12 3.60
N THR A 159 -0.88 4.92 3.95
CA THR A 159 -1.99 4.21 3.29
C THR A 159 -3.20 4.30 4.20
N THR A 160 -4.28 4.95 3.76
CA THR A 160 -5.54 5.05 4.51
C THR A 160 -6.63 4.28 3.77
N VAL A 161 -7.15 3.23 4.41
CA VAL A 161 -8.28 2.45 3.92
C VAL A 161 -9.53 2.89 4.67
N THR A 162 -10.55 3.33 3.93
CA THR A 162 -11.91 3.55 4.43
C THR A 162 -12.79 2.45 3.85
N ALA A 163 -13.19 1.48 4.67
CA ALA A 163 -13.90 0.29 4.22
C ALA A 163 -15.23 0.13 4.94
N ASP A 164 -16.30 0.01 4.16
CA ASP A 164 -17.60 -0.46 4.64
C ASP A 164 -17.45 -1.84 5.32
N PRO A 165 -18.21 -2.15 6.39
CA PRO A 165 -18.15 -3.46 7.03
C PRO A 165 -18.38 -4.66 6.10
N THR A 166 -19.14 -4.47 5.01
CA THR A 166 -19.44 -5.52 4.03
C THR A 166 -18.43 -5.56 2.86
N ALA A 167 -17.49 -4.61 2.80
CA ALA A 167 -16.46 -4.60 1.77
C ALA A 167 -15.35 -5.59 2.09
N THR A 168 -14.74 -6.16 1.06
CA THR A 168 -13.51 -6.94 1.17
C THR A 168 -12.33 -6.11 0.67
N VAL A 169 -11.29 -5.95 1.49
CA VAL A 169 -10.07 -5.24 1.12
C VAL A 169 -8.84 -6.11 1.37
N LEU A 170 -8.04 -6.35 0.34
CA LEU A 170 -6.74 -7.01 0.44
C LEU A 170 -5.64 -5.98 0.17
N LEU A 171 -4.75 -5.75 1.13
CA LEU A 171 -3.70 -4.74 1.05
C LEU A 171 -2.34 -5.39 1.31
N ALA A 172 -1.34 -5.07 0.51
CA ALA A 172 0.04 -5.48 0.76
C ALA A 172 1.01 -4.31 0.74
N GLU A 173 2.04 -4.37 1.57
CA GLU A 173 3.16 -3.43 1.56
C GLU A 173 4.47 -4.21 1.74
N THR A 174 5.48 -3.93 0.91
CA THR A 174 6.81 -4.58 1.01
C THR A 174 7.92 -3.54 1.05
N LEU A 175 8.83 -3.68 2.01
CA LEU A 175 10.02 -2.86 2.19
C LEU A 175 11.27 -3.70 1.92
N LEU A 176 12.08 -3.27 0.95
CA LEU A 176 13.42 -3.80 0.73
C LEU A 176 14.45 -3.06 1.61
N PRO A 177 15.61 -3.67 1.91
CA PRO A 177 16.63 -3.04 2.76
C PRO A 177 17.30 -1.83 2.10
N GLY A 178 17.16 -1.68 0.78
CA GLY A 178 17.90 -0.72 -0.04
C GLY A 178 18.53 -1.41 -1.24
N ARG A 179 19.58 -0.81 -1.81
CA ARG A 179 20.29 -1.36 -2.96
C ARG A 179 21.42 -2.29 -2.53
N LEU A 180 21.11 -3.55 -2.22
CA LEU A 180 22.12 -4.55 -1.83
C LEU A 180 23.24 -4.68 -2.87
N ALA A 181 22.91 -4.65 -4.16
CA ALA A 181 23.90 -4.70 -5.26
C ALA A 181 24.85 -3.49 -5.28
N ALA A 182 24.48 -2.37 -4.66
CA ALA A 182 25.32 -1.18 -4.50
C ALA A 182 25.93 -1.08 -3.08
N GLY A 183 25.88 -2.15 -2.30
CA GLY A 183 26.36 -2.21 -0.93
C GLY A 183 25.52 -1.39 0.06
N GLU A 184 24.24 -1.12 -0.24
CA GLU A 184 23.33 -0.39 0.64
C GLU A 184 22.41 -1.33 1.40
N CYS A 185 22.42 -1.26 2.73
CA CYS A 185 21.56 -2.08 3.59
C CYS A 185 21.09 -1.28 4.80
N HIS A 186 19.84 -0.82 4.76
CA HIS A 186 19.22 0.05 5.76
C HIS A 186 19.96 1.38 5.99
N ASP A 187 20.65 1.90 4.97
CA ASP A 187 21.44 3.14 5.01
C ASP A 187 20.61 4.43 4.76
N TYR A 188 19.30 4.33 4.75
CA TYR A 188 18.41 5.49 4.65
C TYR A 188 18.40 6.27 5.97
N ASP A 189 18.22 7.58 5.90
CA ASP A 189 18.17 8.43 7.09
C ASP A 189 16.84 8.25 7.83
N PHE A 190 15.72 8.12 7.12
CA PHE A 190 14.42 7.88 7.74
C PHE A 190 13.45 7.23 6.76
N PHE A 191 12.76 6.19 7.21
CA PHE A 191 11.66 5.58 6.49
C PHE A 191 10.48 5.40 7.45
N CYS A 192 9.30 5.87 7.06
CA CYS A 192 8.06 5.62 7.78
C CYS A 192 6.95 5.25 6.80
N ALA A 193 6.25 4.15 7.07
CA ALA A 193 5.03 3.75 6.40
C ALA A 193 3.93 3.55 7.45
N ALA A 194 2.83 4.28 7.32
CA ALA A 194 1.69 4.20 8.24
C ALA A 194 0.45 3.69 7.50
N THR A 195 -0.09 2.56 7.93
CA THR A 195 -1.35 2.01 7.43
C THR A 195 -2.47 2.31 8.43
N ARG A 196 -3.54 2.95 7.96
CA ARG A 196 -4.69 3.35 8.78
C ARG A 196 -5.96 2.74 8.21
N ILE A 197 -6.73 2.09 9.06
CA ILE A 197 -8.01 1.47 8.67
C ILE A 197 -9.13 2.21 9.40
N ARG A 198 -10.14 2.64 8.63
CA ARG A 198 -11.26 3.44 9.09
C ARG A 198 -12.58 2.88 8.56
N ARG A 199 -13.66 3.15 9.29
CA ARG A 199 -15.03 2.95 8.81
C ARG A 199 -15.56 4.22 8.12
N PRO A 200 -16.63 4.12 7.29
CA PRO A 200 -17.19 5.27 6.58
C PRO A 200 -17.67 6.41 7.49
N ASP A 201 -18.02 6.12 8.73
CA ASP A 201 -18.38 7.10 9.77
C ASP A 201 -17.18 7.90 10.31
N GLY A 202 -15.96 7.60 9.84
CA GLY A 202 -14.71 8.22 10.27
C GLY A 202 -14.05 7.55 11.47
N ARG A 203 -14.67 6.52 12.07
CA ARG A 203 -14.08 5.78 13.20
C ARG A 203 -12.82 5.06 12.76
N GLN A 204 -11.71 5.32 13.46
CA GLN A 204 -10.45 4.62 13.26
C GLN A 204 -10.48 3.26 13.95
N VAL A 205 -10.24 2.21 13.18
CA VAL A 205 -10.30 0.81 13.61
C VAL A 205 -8.93 0.31 14.01
N ALA A 206 -7.94 0.54 13.16
CA ALA A 206 -6.56 0.11 13.37
C ALA A 206 -5.58 1.12 12.79
N VAL A 207 -4.40 1.20 13.42
CA VAL A 207 -3.24 1.91 12.90
C VAL A 207 -2.04 1.03 13.07
N ASP A 208 -1.32 0.86 11.98
CA ASP A 208 -0.06 0.16 11.90
C ASP A 208 1.01 1.14 11.42
N THR A 209 2.18 1.15 12.05
CA THR A 209 3.28 2.04 11.64
C THR A 209 4.60 1.31 11.70
N LEU A 210 5.25 1.25 10.53
CA LEU A 210 6.62 0.78 10.38
C LEU A 210 7.53 1.99 10.20
N ALA A 211 8.44 2.20 11.16
CA ALA A 211 9.40 3.29 11.09
C ALA A 211 10.83 2.78 11.34
N PHE A 212 11.79 3.31 10.60
CA PHE A 212 13.22 3.02 10.67
C PHE A 212 14.05 4.30 10.41
N GLY A 213 15.31 4.33 10.88
CA GLY A 213 16.22 5.46 10.68
C GLY A 213 16.11 6.60 11.72
N ALA A 214 15.14 6.56 12.63
CA ALA A 214 15.12 7.45 13.78
C ALA A 214 16.20 7.10 14.82
N ALA A 215 16.35 7.91 15.87
CA ALA A 215 17.25 7.69 17.01
C ALA A 215 17.01 6.35 17.77
N ASP A 216 16.00 5.58 17.38
CA ASP A 216 15.55 4.32 18.00
C ASP A 216 16.41 3.09 17.64
N GLY A 217 17.64 3.31 17.18
CA GLY A 217 18.62 2.25 16.88
C GLY A 217 18.48 1.59 15.50
N PRO A 218 19.30 0.57 15.20
CA PRO A 218 19.37 -0.05 13.88
C PRO A 218 18.13 -0.87 13.54
N ALA A 219 17.76 -0.90 12.26
CA ALA A 219 16.64 -1.71 11.75
C ALA A 219 16.81 -3.21 12.03
N GLN A 220 18.06 -3.68 12.05
CA GLN A 220 18.45 -5.09 12.26
C GLN A 220 18.54 -5.51 13.74
N SER A 221 18.13 -4.66 14.69
CA SER A 221 18.04 -5.09 16.09
C SER A 221 17.07 -6.29 16.24
N PRO A 222 17.29 -7.21 17.20
CA PRO A 222 16.43 -8.39 17.37
C PRO A 222 14.95 -8.09 17.60
N ALA A 223 14.64 -6.94 18.22
CA ALA A 223 13.27 -6.48 18.46
C ALA A 223 12.60 -5.85 17.21
N ARG A 224 13.32 -5.77 16.08
CA ARG A 224 12.85 -5.18 14.82
C ARG A 224 12.94 -6.21 13.70
N LEU A 225 13.86 -6.07 12.75
CA LEU A 225 14.03 -7.02 11.65
C LEU A 225 14.93 -8.22 12.01
N GLY A 226 15.76 -8.07 13.05
CA GLY A 226 16.79 -9.04 13.39
C GLY A 226 17.70 -9.32 12.18
N ARG A 227 17.83 -10.60 11.82
CA ARG A 227 18.63 -11.05 10.67
C ARG A 227 17.95 -10.89 9.30
N HIS A 228 16.68 -10.53 9.26
CA HIS A 228 15.92 -10.48 8.01
C HIS A 228 16.14 -9.13 7.32
N LEU A 229 16.18 -9.15 6.00
CA LEU A 229 16.46 -7.96 5.19
C LEU A 229 15.18 -7.35 4.61
N VAL A 230 14.20 -8.19 4.30
CA VAL A 230 12.95 -7.79 3.66
C VAL A 230 11.80 -7.95 4.64
N HIS A 231 10.94 -6.95 4.67
CA HIS A 231 9.71 -6.94 5.46
C HIS A 231 8.52 -6.79 4.51
N ALA A 232 7.47 -7.59 4.72
CA ALA A 232 6.16 -7.37 4.12
C ALA A 232 5.05 -7.45 5.17
N ALA A 233 3.98 -6.69 4.93
CA ALA A 233 2.72 -6.80 5.64
C ALA A 233 1.60 -7.05 4.63
N PHE A 234 0.68 -7.94 4.97
CA PHE A 234 -0.53 -8.22 4.22
C PHE A 234 -1.74 -8.08 5.14
N TYR A 235 -2.75 -7.35 4.72
CA TYR A 235 -3.98 -7.14 5.48
C TYR A 235 -5.15 -7.69 4.68
N ALA A 236 -6.02 -8.42 5.36
CA ALA A 236 -7.30 -8.86 4.82
C ALA A 236 -8.41 -8.29 5.70
N LEU A 237 -9.22 -7.39 5.14
CA LEU A 237 -10.37 -6.79 5.78
C LEU A 237 -11.62 -7.37 5.12
N ALA A 238 -12.58 -7.82 5.92
CA ALA A 238 -13.87 -8.29 5.46
C ALA A 238 -14.89 -8.22 6.60
N ASP A 239 -16.11 -8.65 6.33
CA ASP A 239 -17.12 -8.86 7.37
C ASP A 239 -16.64 -9.92 8.37
N GLY A 240 -16.94 -9.74 9.65
CA GLY A 240 -16.44 -10.62 10.72
C GLY A 240 -16.85 -12.09 10.52
N GLY A 241 -18.05 -12.34 9.98
CA GLY A 241 -18.54 -13.68 9.68
C GLY A 241 -17.80 -14.39 8.53
N THR A 242 -17.19 -13.64 7.61
CA THR A 242 -16.45 -14.22 6.47
C THR A 242 -14.97 -14.44 6.76
N LEU A 243 -14.48 -13.99 7.93
CA LEU A 243 -13.09 -14.17 8.36
C LEU A 243 -12.87 -15.47 9.16
N ASP A 244 -13.93 -16.18 9.56
CA ASP A 244 -13.81 -17.36 10.41
C ASP A 244 -12.91 -18.44 9.79
N GLY A 245 -11.84 -18.79 10.49
CA GLY A 245 -10.87 -19.79 10.06
C GLY A 245 -9.85 -19.30 9.03
N LEU A 246 -9.94 -18.07 8.54
CA LEU A 246 -8.95 -17.52 7.59
C LEU A 246 -7.54 -17.45 8.23
N ASP A 247 -7.46 -17.12 9.51
CA ASP A 247 -6.21 -17.11 10.29
C ASP A 247 -5.51 -18.48 10.27
N ARG A 248 -6.28 -19.56 10.51
CA ARG A 248 -5.80 -20.94 10.47
C ARG A 248 -5.38 -21.36 9.06
N SER A 249 -6.16 -20.99 8.05
CA SER A 249 -5.79 -21.24 6.65
C SER A 249 -4.49 -20.55 6.26
N LEU A 250 -4.30 -19.28 6.66
CA LEU A 250 -3.08 -18.52 6.41
C LEU A 250 -1.87 -19.13 7.14
N LEU A 251 -2.03 -19.48 8.42
CA LEU A 251 -0.96 -20.12 9.19
C LEU A 251 -0.52 -21.45 8.55
N ALA A 252 -1.48 -22.28 8.15
CA ALA A 252 -1.19 -23.56 7.48
C ALA A 252 -0.48 -23.35 6.13
N ALA A 253 -0.97 -22.44 5.30
CA ALA A 253 -0.37 -22.17 3.99
C ALA A 253 1.03 -21.55 4.10
N LEU A 254 1.26 -20.67 5.08
CA LEU A 254 2.55 -20.02 5.30
C LEU A 254 3.57 -20.90 6.01
N ALA A 255 3.15 -21.97 6.69
CA ALA A 255 4.06 -22.97 7.24
C ALA A 255 4.88 -23.67 6.14
N GLU A 256 4.34 -23.74 4.91
CA GLU A 256 5.02 -24.28 3.72
C GLU A 256 6.03 -23.29 3.10
N CYS A 257 6.28 -22.14 3.74
CA CYS A 257 7.26 -21.14 3.31
C CYS A 257 8.43 -21.05 4.32
N PRO A 258 9.31 -22.07 4.44
CA PRO A 258 10.30 -22.17 5.53
C PRO A 258 11.41 -21.12 5.49
N GLU A 259 11.58 -20.41 4.37
CA GLU A 259 12.59 -19.36 4.21
C GLU A 259 12.20 -18.03 4.86
N VAL A 260 10.94 -17.87 5.27
CA VAL A 260 10.43 -16.64 5.89
C VAL A 260 9.95 -16.90 7.32
N LEU A 261 10.06 -15.87 8.16
CA LEU A 261 9.39 -15.81 9.44
C LEU A 261 8.03 -15.12 9.23
N THR A 262 6.96 -15.79 9.60
CA THR A 262 5.60 -15.27 9.46
C THR A 262 4.88 -15.19 10.79
N GLY A 263 3.93 -14.26 10.88
CA GLY A 263 3.00 -14.17 12.00
C GLY A 263 1.65 -13.63 11.53
N VAL A 264 0.57 -14.21 12.03
CA VAL A 264 -0.81 -13.79 11.74
C VAL A 264 -1.41 -13.21 13.02
N GLY A 265 -2.01 -12.03 12.93
CA GLY A 265 -2.67 -11.35 14.05
C GLY A 265 -4.04 -10.81 13.64
N LEU A 266 -5.01 -10.88 14.54
CA LEU A 266 -6.34 -10.32 14.32
C LEU A 266 -6.31 -8.80 14.55
N LEU A 267 -7.05 -8.07 13.72
CA LEU A 267 -7.27 -6.64 13.91
C LEU A 267 -8.41 -6.41 14.91
N PRO A 268 -8.40 -5.29 15.67
CA PRO A 268 -9.47 -4.95 16.58
C PRO A 268 -10.85 -4.87 15.90
N TYR A 269 -11.91 -5.08 16.69
CA TYR A 269 -13.31 -4.95 16.25
C TYR A 269 -13.69 -5.89 15.10
N ASP A 270 -13.10 -7.08 15.06
CA ASP A 270 -13.31 -8.11 14.04
C ASP A 270 -13.17 -7.56 12.61
N ALA A 271 -12.30 -6.56 12.45
CA ALA A 271 -12.21 -5.81 11.20
C ALA A 271 -11.37 -6.49 10.12
N GLY A 272 -10.68 -7.57 10.47
CA GLY A 272 -9.73 -8.24 9.59
C GLY A 272 -8.58 -8.87 10.35
N LEU A 273 -7.53 -9.15 9.60
CA LEU A 273 -6.26 -9.65 10.12
C LEU A 273 -5.09 -8.98 9.41
N VAL A 274 -3.91 -9.15 9.99
CA VAL A 274 -2.63 -8.79 9.43
C VAL A 274 -1.70 -10.01 9.45
N VAL A 275 -0.99 -10.22 8.35
CA VAL A 275 0.12 -11.15 8.23
C VAL A 275 1.39 -10.32 8.13
N ARG A 276 2.36 -10.61 8.99
CA ARG A 276 3.73 -10.08 8.89
C ARG A 276 4.64 -11.15 8.33
N ILE A 277 5.50 -10.76 7.40
CA ILE A 277 6.44 -11.63 6.72
C ILE A 277 7.81 -10.98 6.76
N LEU A 278 8.78 -11.67 7.34
CA LEU A 278 10.19 -11.28 7.34
C LEU A 278 11.00 -12.34 6.59
N GLY A 279 11.92 -11.91 5.73
CA GLY A 279 12.71 -12.85 4.95
C GLY A 279 14.10 -12.35 4.60
N PRO A 280 14.98 -13.26 4.14
CA PRO A 280 16.37 -12.95 3.81
C PRO A 280 16.51 -12.17 2.51
N SER A 281 15.55 -12.28 1.58
CA SER A 281 15.57 -11.63 0.27
C SER A 281 14.17 -11.43 -0.28
N SER A 282 14.05 -10.73 -1.41
CA SER A 282 12.77 -10.35 -2.00
C SER A 282 11.98 -11.55 -2.55
N LEU A 283 12.65 -12.58 -3.09
CA LEU A 283 11.99 -13.74 -3.69
C LEU A 283 11.16 -14.58 -2.70
N PRO A 284 11.71 -15.07 -1.58
CA PRO A 284 10.93 -15.87 -0.62
C PRO A 284 9.82 -15.03 0.02
N VAL A 285 10.05 -13.73 0.28
CA VAL A 285 8.99 -12.84 0.78
C VAL A 285 7.89 -12.63 -0.25
N ARG A 286 8.24 -12.41 -1.54
CA ARG A 286 7.25 -12.28 -2.63
C ARG A 286 6.43 -13.55 -2.77
N SER A 287 7.07 -14.73 -2.68
CA SER A 287 6.36 -16.00 -2.76
C SER A 287 5.41 -16.19 -1.58
N ALA A 288 5.85 -15.93 -0.36
CA ALA A 288 5.00 -16.03 0.83
C ALA A 288 3.85 -15.00 0.81
N LEU A 289 4.09 -13.79 0.31
CA LEU A 289 3.06 -12.78 0.13
C LEU A 289 2.01 -13.21 -0.91
N HIS A 290 2.43 -13.82 -2.02
CA HIS A 290 1.52 -14.41 -2.99
C HIS A 290 0.71 -15.56 -2.37
N THR A 291 1.34 -16.43 -1.57
CA THR A 291 0.64 -17.50 -0.83
C THR A 291 -0.42 -16.92 0.11
N ALA A 292 -0.10 -15.85 0.85
CA ALA A 292 -1.07 -15.18 1.72
C ALA A 292 -2.23 -14.58 0.91
N TRP A 293 -1.93 -13.91 -0.20
CA TRP A 293 -2.94 -13.34 -1.09
C TRP A 293 -3.85 -14.41 -1.69
N ASP A 294 -3.29 -15.46 -2.29
CA ASP A 294 -4.05 -16.57 -2.88
C ASP A 294 -4.95 -17.26 -1.84
N THR A 295 -4.40 -17.54 -0.65
CA THR A 295 -5.16 -18.16 0.44
C THR A 295 -6.33 -17.28 0.89
N ALA A 296 -6.08 -15.99 1.13
CA ALA A 296 -7.12 -15.05 1.52
C ALA A 296 -8.17 -14.87 0.43
N ARG A 297 -7.74 -14.75 -0.83
CA ARG A 297 -8.66 -14.58 -1.96
C ARG A 297 -9.57 -15.78 -2.16
N ARG A 298 -9.04 -17.01 -2.06
CA ARG A 298 -9.84 -18.24 -2.13
C ARG A 298 -10.87 -18.30 -1.01
N HIS A 299 -10.46 -17.98 0.21
CA HIS A 299 -11.35 -18.01 1.36
C HIS A 299 -12.47 -16.98 1.24
N LEU A 300 -12.13 -15.74 0.88
CA LEU A 300 -13.05 -14.60 0.93
C LEU A 300 -13.91 -14.45 -0.32
N THR A 301 -13.41 -14.90 -1.48
CA THR A 301 -14.07 -14.66 -2.78
C THR A 301 -14.40 -15.95 -3.53
N GLY A 302 -13.90 -17.11 -3.07
CA GLY A 302 -13.97 -18.37 -3.79
C GLY A 302 -13.02 -18.48 -4.99
N ALA A 303 -12.23 -17.43 -5.29
CA ALA A 303 -11.35 -17.37 -6.45
C ALA A 303 -9.85 -17.35 -6.07
N PRO A 304 -8.97 -18.03 -6.84
CA PRO A 304 -7.52 -17.98 -6.64
C PRO A 304 -6.94 -16.61 -6.98
N ALA A 305 -5.73 -16.28 -6.50
CA ALA A 305 -5.00 -15.13 -7.03
C ALA A 305 -4.75 -15.30 -8.55
N PRO A 306 -5.07 -14.30 -9.38
CA PRO A 306 -4.87 -14.38 -10.82
C PRO A 306 -3.38 -14.17 -11.16
N ASP A 307 -2.95 -14.76 -12.26
CA ASP A 307 -1.63 -14.46 -12.81
C ASP A 307 -1.62 -13.05 -13.40
N LEU A 308 -0.94 -12.13 -12.70
CA LEU A 308 -0.80 -10.73 -13.12
C LEU A 308 0.09 -10.55 -14.35
N ARG A 309 0.73 -11.62 -14.85
CA ARG A 309 1.68 -11.65 -15.98
C ARG A 309 2.78 -10.60 -15.84
N LYS A 310 3.23 -10.40 -14.60
CA LYS A 310 4.37 -9.54 -14.25
C LYS A 310 5.60 -10.43 -14.12
N GLY A 311 6.67 -10.10 -14.87
CA GLY A 311 7.96 -10.81 -14.81
C GLY A 311 8.64 -10.73 -13.45
#